data_AF-A0A921KLZ6-F1
#
_entry.id   AF-A0A921KLZ6-F1
#
_cell.length_a   1.000
_cell.length_b   1.000
_cell.length_c   1.000
_cell.angle_alpha   90.00
_cell.angle_beta   90.00
_cell.angle_gamma   90.00
#
_symmetry.space_group_name_H-M   'P 1'
#
loop_
_entity.id
_entity.type
_entity.pdbx_description
1 polymer ?
#
loop_
_entity_poly.entity_id
_entity_poly.type
_entity_poly.pdbx_seq_one_letter_code
_entity_poly.pdbx_strand_id
1 'polypeptide(L)'
;KVSGLEADKYTTDTWAAFDKELTEANAVYEDLNAMQPEVNSAYEELVKAFLNLRLIPDKSLLEDLINQANGLNSTNYTKASFDGLTKALNEAKAVFENPNATQKEVNNAKAILEKAIAGLQANSSTPSNVDSTVKTPVNNGDTTASVKTGDDALVGTLAGLALLSIAGAKVLRKKEN
;
A
#
# COMPACT_ATOMS: atom_id res chain seq x y z
N LYS A 1 -15.75 -26.67 23.84
CA LYS A 1 -16.97 -26.84 23.02
C LYS A 1 -16.82 -25.91 21.82
N VAL A 2 -16.85 -26.43 20.60
CA VAL A 2 -16.58 -25.66 19.37
C VAL A 2 -17.85 -25.13 18.70
N SER A 3 -19.03 -25.42 19.27
CA SER A 3 -20.34 -25.03 18.76
C SER A 3 -20.67 -23.53 18.82
N GLY A 4 -19.71 -22.68 19.20
CA GLY A 4 -19.87 -21.23 19.31
C GLY A 4 -18.94 -20.45 18.37
N LEU A 5 -18.28 -21.13 17.45
CA LEU A 5 -17.44 -20.48 16.44
C LEU A 5 -18.31 -19.99 15.29
N GLU A 6 -18.02 -18.79 14.80
CA GLU A 6 -18.72 -18.16 13.68
C GLU A 6 -17.85 -18.30 12.42
N ALA A 7 -18.35 -19.00 11.40
CA ALA A 7 -17.59 -19.33 10.20
C ALA A 7 -17.01 -18.10 9.48
N ASP A 8 -17.77 -16.99 9.48
CA ASP A 8 -17.42 -15.73 8.81
C ASP A 8 -16.26 -14.98 9.49
N LYS A 9 -15.80 -15.42 10.66
CA LYS A 9 -14.62 -14.86 11.34
C LYS A 9 -13.31 -15.49 10.90
N TYR A 10 -13.36 -16.65 10.26
CA TYR A 10 -12.19 -17.45 9.93
C TYR A 10 -11.92 -17.50 8.43
N THR A 11 -10.67 -17.69 8.04
CA THR A 11 -10.29 -17.83 6.63
C THR A 11 -10.93 -19.10 6.05
N THR A 12 -11.37 -19.01 4.80
CA THR A 12 -12.12 -20.07 4.12
C THR A 12 -11.46 -21.44 4.24
N ASP A 13 -10.15 -21.53 4.01
CA ASP A 13 -9.45 -22.83 3.99
C ASP A 13 -9.36 -23.45 5.40
N THR A 14 -9.11 -22.63 6.42
CA THR A 14 -8.92 -23.14 7.78
C THR A 14 -10.24 -23.50 8.42
N TRP A 15 -11.30 -22.75 8.10
CA TRP A 15 -12.66 -23.11 8.47
C TRP A 15 -13.10 -24.41 7.80
N ALA A 16 -12.87 -24.57 6.48
CA ALA A 16 -13.25 -25.79 5.77
C ALA A 16 -12.55 -27.04 6.32
N ALA A 17 -11.26 -26.94 6.68
CA ALA A 17 -10.55 -28.03 7.33
C ALA A 17 -11.15 -28.35 8.70
N PHE A 18 -11.46 -27.33 9.51
CA PHE A 18 -12.09 -27.51 10.81
C PHE A 18 -13.50 -28.11 10.72
N ASP A 19 -14.34 -27.65 9.79
CA ASP A 19 -15.71 -28.12 9.59
C ASP A 19 -15.76 -29.60 9.15
N LYS A 20 -14.80 -30.01 8.30
CA LYS A 20 -14.61 -31.42 7.95
C LYS A 20 -14.33 -32.27 9.19
N GLU A 21 -13.33 -31.91 9.99
CA GLU A 21 -12.96 -32.71 11.17
C GLU A 21 -14.05 -32.67 12.25
N LEU A 22 -14.82 -31.58 12.34
CA LEU A 22 -15.99 -31.49 13.22
C LEU A 22 -17.09 -32.46 12.77
N THR A 23 -17.32 -32.56 11.47
CA THR A 23 -18.28 -33.52 10.89
C THR A 23 -17.87 -34.96 11.18
N GLU A 24 -16.58 -35.29 11.00
CA GLU A 24 -16.04 -36.63 11.28
C GLU A 24 -16.09 -36.97 12.78
N ALA A 25 -15.73 -36.04 13.65
CA ALA A 25 -15.84 -36.23 15.10
C ALA A 25 -17.29 -36.43 15.57
N ASN A 26 -18.25 -35.71 14.97
CA ASN A 26 -19.67 -35.93 15.26
C ASN A 26 -20.13 -37.31 14.76
N ALA A 27 -19.65 -37.79 13.62
CA ALA A 27 -19.99 -39.12 13.13
C ALA A 27 -19.50 -40.23 14.08
N VAL A 28 -18.26 -40.12 14.59
CA VAL A 28 -17.72 -41.05 15.59
C VAL A 28 -18.46 -40.93 16.93
N TYR A 29 -18.87 -39.73 17.32
CA TYR A 29 -19.65 -39.52 18.56
C TYR A 29 -21.03 -40.20 18.51
N GLU A 30 -21.68 -40.22 17.34
CA GLU A 30 -22.99 -40.85 17.14
C GLU A 30 -22.88 -42.37 16.88
N ASP A 31 -21.69 -42.91 16.62
CA ASP A 31 -21.49 -44.34 16.43
C ASP A 31 -21.42 -45.08 17.79
N LEU A 32 -22.48 -45.83 18.08
CA LEU A 32 -22.60 -46.64 19.30
C LEU A 32 -21.56 -47.77 19.40
N ASN A 33 -20.87 -48.11 18.32
CA ASN A 33 -19.82 -49.13 18.27
C ASN A 33 -18.41 -48.54 18.20
N ALA A 34 -18.28 -47.21 18.21
CA ALA A 34 -16.99 -46.54 18.11
C ALA A 34 -16.03 -47.05 19.19
N MET A 35 -14.83 -47.42 18.76
CA MET A 35 -13.77 -47.87 19.65
C MET A 35 -12.94 -46.69 20.14
N GLN A 36 -12.31 -46.84 21.31
CA GLN A 36 -11.44 -45.80 21.89
C GLN A 36 -10.38 -45.25 20.92
N PRO A 37 -9.73 -46.06 20.06
CA PRO A 37 -8.79 -45.53 19.07
C PRO A 37 -9.44 -44.58 18.05
N GLU A 38 -10.67 -44.86 17.61
CA GLU A 38 -11.41 -44.02 16.66
C GLU A 38 -11.81 -42.69 17.32
N VAL A 39 -12.29 -42.76 18.55
CA VAL A 39 -12.59 -41.56 19.37
C VAL A 39 -11.33 -40.71 19.58
N ASN A 40 -10.20 -41.33 19.89
CA ASN A 40 -8.93 -40.62 20.07
C ASN A 40 -8.47 -39.96 18.78
N SER A 41 -8.52 -40.67 17.64
CA SER A 41 -8.13 -40.13 16.33
C SER A 41 -8.98 -38.92 15.98
N ALA A 42 -10.31 -39.04 16.05
CA ALA A 42 -11.22 -37.95 15.73
C ALA A 42 -11.03 -36.74 16.66
N TYR A 43 -10.74 -36.97 17.94
CA TYR A 43 -10.41 -35.90 18.89
C TYR A 43 -9.09 -35.20 18.51
N GLU A 44 -8.03 -35.94 18.20
CA GLU A 44 -6.73 -35.38 17.83
C GLU A 44 -6.81 -34.57 16.53
N GLU A 45 -7.52 -35.08 15.52
CA GLU A 45 -7.72 -34.40 14.23
C GLU A 45 -8.54 -33.12 14.40
N LEU A 46 -9.65 -33.18 15.15
CA LEU A 46 -10.46 -32.01 15.47
C LEU A 46 -9.67 -30.94 16.23
N VAL A 47 -8.89 -31.32 17.25
CA VAL A 47 -8.04 -30.39 18.02
C VAL A 47 -6.99 -29.76 17.11
N LYS A 48 -6.34 -30.56 16.25
CA LYS A 48 -5.36 -30.05 15.30
C LYS A 48 -5.98 -29.04 14.33
N ALA A 49 -7.15 -29.34 13.78
CA ALA A 49 -7.84 -28.42 12.87
C ALA A 49 -8.28 -27.14 13.60
N PHE A 50 -8.77 -27.26 14.83
CA PHE A 50 -9.13 -26.12 15.68
C PHE A 50 -7.92 -25.20 15.95
N LEU A 51 -6.75 -25.75 16.25
CA LEU A 51 -5.52 -24.97 16.46
C LEU A 51 -5.00 -24.30 15.19
N ASN A 52 -5.37 -24.84 14.02
CA ASN A 52 -5.02 -24.28 12.72
C ASN A 52 -6.00 -23.21 12.22
N LEU A 53 -7.10 -22.95 12.94
CA LEU A 53 -8.03 -21.87 12.59
C LEU A 53 -7.31 -20.52 12.55
N ARG A 54 -7.60 -19.73 11.52
CA ARG A 54 -7.04 -18.39 11.33
C ARG A 54 -8.16 -17.40 11.16
N LEU A 55 -8.13 -16.31 11.92
CA LEU A 55 -9.08 -15.21 11.74
C LEU A 55 -8.82 -14.49 10.42
N ILE A 56 -9.89 -13.99 9.81
CA ILE A 56 -9.78 -13.07 8.68
C ILE A 56 -9.12 -11.78 9.17
N PRO A 57 -8.02 -11.32 8.55
CA PRO A 57 -7.39 -10.06 8.93
C PRO A 57 -8.25 -8.86 8.53
N ASP A 58 -8.16 -7.78 9.30
CA ASP A 58 -8.77 -6.50 8.91
C ASP A 58 -8.04 -5.92 7.69
N LYS A 59 -8.82 -5.55 6.67
CA LYS A 59 -8.36 -5.02 5.38
C LYS A 59 -8.81 -3.57 5.12
N SER A 60 -9.49 -2.93 6.08
CA SER A 60 -10.04 -1.57 5.93
C SER A 60 -9.00 -0.55 5.43
N LEU A 61 -7.84 -0.47 6.08
CA LEU A 61 -6.77 0.45 5.67
C LEU A 61 -6.20 0.13 4.27
N LEU A 62 -6.17 -1.14 3.88
CA LEU A 62 -5.73 -1.54 2.54
C LEU A 62 -6.77 -1.11 1.48
N GLU A 63 -8.05 -1.27 1.80
CA GLU A 63 -9.17 -0.82 0.96
C GLU A 63 -9.13 0.70 0.73
N ASP A 64 -8.94 1.47 1.81
CA ASP A 64 -8.84 2.93 1.74
C ASP A 64 -7.71 3.39 0.80
N LEU A 65 -6.55 2.75 0.87
CA LEU A 65 -5.42 3.05 -0.01
C LEU A 65 -5.67 2.63 -1.46
N ILE A 66 -6.32 1.48 -1.68
CA ILE A 66 -6.73 1.04 -3.02
C ILE A 66 -7.68 2.08 -3.62
N ASN A 67 -8.65 2.56 -2.86
CA ASN A 67 -9.60 3.59 -3.29
C ASN A 67 -8.91 4.93 -3.58
N GLN A 68 -7.99 5.35 -2.69
CA GLN A 68 -7.17 6.53 -2.92
C GLN A 68 -6.37 6.41 -4.22
N ALA A 69 -5.66 5.30 -4.43
CA ALA A 69 -4.85 5.07 -5.63
C ALA A 69 -5.69 5.04 -6.91
N ASN A 70 -6.86 4.41 -6.90
CA ASN A 70 -7.80 4.40 -8.04
C ASN A 70 -8.31 5.81 -8.38
N GLY A 71 -8.39 6.72 -7.40
CA GLY A 71 -8.82 8.10 -7.60
C GLY A 71 -7.77 9.03 -8.19
N LEU A 72 -6.52 8.59 -8.33
CA LEU A 72 -5.44 9.43 -8.86
C LEU A 72 -5.51 9.52 -10.39
N ASN A 73 -5.38 10.74 -10.91
CA ASN A 73 -5.31 10.99 -12.34
C ASN A 73 -3.86 10.84 -12.84
N SER A 74 -3.63 9.88 -13.73
CA SER A 74 -2.32 9.60 -14.32
C SER A 74 -1.68 10.78 -15.04
N THR A 75 -2.47 11.73 -15.58
CA THR A 75 -1.95 12.91 -16.29
C THR A 75 -1.17 13.86 -15.37
N ASN A 76 -1.40 13.78 -14.06
CA ASN A 76 -0.75 14.65 -13.08
C ASN A 76 0.65 14.14 -12.69
N TYR A 77 1.04 12.94 -13.11
CA TYR A 77 2.25 12.28 -12.65
C TYR A 77 3.12 11.75 -13.79
N THR A 78 4.42 11.62 -13.52
CA THR A 78 5.36 11.03 -14.47
C THR A 78 4.96 9.59 -14.76
N LYS A 79 5.10 9.18 -16.01
CA LYS A 79 4.77 7.81 -16.45
C LYS A 79 5.46 6.76 -15.57
N ALA A 80 6.76 6.96 -15.28
CA ALA A 80 7.54 6.00 -14.49
C ALA A 80 6.99 5.83 -13.05
N SER A 81 6.62 6.94 -12.38
CA SER A 81 6.09 6.86 -11.02
C SER A 81 4.67 6.27 -10.99
N PHE A 82 3.85 6.58 -11.99
CA PHE A 82 2.49 6.05 -12.11
C PHE A 82 2.45 4.57 -12.52
N ASP A 83 3.38 4.12 -13.35
CA ASP A 83 3.56 2.69 -13.66
C ASP A 83 3.92 1.90 -12.37
N GLY A 84 4.78 2.48 -11.52
CA GLY A 84 5.11 1.93 -10.21
C GLY A 84 3.90 1.81 -9.28
N LEU A 85 3.06 2.85 -9.21
CA LEU A 85 1.79 2.82 -8.49
C LEU A 85 0.86 1.73 -9.03
N THR A 86 0.72 1.63 -10.36
CA THR A 86 -0.18 0.66 -10.99
C THR A 86 0.20 -0.77 -10.63
N LYS A 87 1.50 -1.09 -10.60
CA LYS A 87 1.99 -2.39 -10.17
C LYS A 87 1.65 -2.67 -8.71
N ALA A 88 1.96 -1.73 -7.81
CA ALA A 88 1.66 -1.85 -6.38
C ALA A 88 0.15 -2.01 -6.10
N LEU A 89 -0.68 -1.28 -6.85
CA LEU A 89 -2.14 -1.35 -6.77
C LEU A 89 -2.68 -2.73 -7.16
N ASN A 90 -2.13 -3.35 -8.20
CA ASN A 90 -2.52 -4.70 -8.62
C ASN A 90 -2.14 -5.75 -7.56
N GLU A 91 -0.94 -5.65 -6.98
CA GLU A 91 -0.51 -6.51 -5.88
C GLU A 91 -1.42 -6.34 -4.65
N ALA A 92 -1.79 -5.09 -4.32
CA ALA A 92 -2.70 -4.79 -3.23
C ALA A 92 -4.10 -5.37 -3.45
N LYS A 93 -4.67 -5.25 -4.65
CA LYS A 93 -5.97 -5.83 -5.01
C LYS A 93 -5.97 -7.35 -4.89
N ALA A 94 -4.92 -8.02 -5.36
CA ALA A 94 -4.80 -9.48 -5.24
C ALA A 94 -4.81 -9.95 -3.77
N VAL A 95 -4.14 -9.23 -2.88
CA VAL A 95 -4.18 -9.53 -1.42
C VAL A 95 -5.53 -9.17 -0.81
N PHE A 96 -6.14 -8.08 -1.24
CA PHE A 96 -7.45 -7.65 -0.77
C PHE A 96 -8.53 -8.69 -1.09
N GLU A 97 -8.52 -9.24 -2.30
CA GLU A 97 -9.49 -10.24 -2.77
C GLU A 97 -9.22 -11.65 -2.24
N ASN A 98 -8.01 -11.95 -1.76
CA ASN A 98 -7.67 -13.27 -1.24
C ASN A 98 -8.34 -13.53 0.13
N PRO A 99 -9.30 -14.47 0.24
CA PRO A 99 -9.99 -14.77 1.50
C PRO A 99 -9.08 -15.44 2.55
N ASN A 100 -7.94 -15.98 2.11
CA ASN A 100 -6.95 -16.64 2.94
C ASN A 100 -5.70 -15.78 3.17
N ALA A 101 -5.75 -14.50 2.81
CA ALA A 101 -4.65 -13.58 3.05
C ALA A 101 -4.28 -13.55 4.53
N THR A 102 -2.99 -13.65 4.82
CA THR A 102 -2.45 -13.50 6.16
C THR A 102 -2.34 -12.03 6.54
N GLN A 103 -2.36 -11.72 7.84
CA GLN A 103 -2.11 -10.37 8.33
C GLN A 103 -0.78 -9.79 7.82
N LYS A 104 0.24 -10.65 7.63
CA LYS A 104 1.55 -10.25 7.09
C LYS A 104 1.45 -9.81 5.63
N GLU A 105 0.71 -10.54 4.81
CA GLU A 105 0.49 -10.17 3.40
C GLU A 105 -0.31 -8.87 3.29
N VAL A 106 -1.38 -8.72 4.09
CA VAL A 106 -2.16 -7.47 4.14
C VAL A 106 -1.27 -6.29 4.54
N ASN A 107 -0.45 -6.45 5.58
CA ASN A 107 0.46 -5.40 6.02
C ASN A 107 1.54 -5.06 4.97
N ASN A 108 2.06 -6.06 4.28
CA ASN A 108 3.06 -5.86 3.23
C ASN A 108 2.46 -5.16 2.01
N ALA A 109 1.30 -5.60 1.55
CA ALA A 109 0.56 -4.95 0.45
C ALA A 109 0.26 -3.49 0.77
N LYS A 110 -0.18 -3.21 2.01
CA LYS A 110 -0.39 -1.86 2.52
C LYS A 110 0.88 -1.02 2.41
N ALA A 111 2.00 -1.50 2.97
CA ALA A 111 3.26 -0.76 2.98
C ALA A 111 3.81 -0.52 1.55
N ILE A 112 3.66 -1.49 0.65
CA ILE A 112 4.05 -1.35 -0.76
C ILE A 112 3.22 -0.28 -1.46
N LEU A 113 1.90 -0.29 -1.28
CA LEU A 113 1.00 0.69 -1.89
C LEU A 113 1.21 2.10 -1.32
N GLU A 114 1.33 2.23 0.01
CA GLU A 114 1.67 3.50 0.69
C GLU A 114 2.96 4.10 0.12
N LYS A 115 4.01 3.27 -0.01
CA LYS A 115 5.29 3.71 -0.57
C LYS A 115 5.17 4.14 -2.04
N ALA A 116 4.37 3.44 -2.84
CA ALA A 116 4.17 3.79 -4.24
C ALA A 116 3.42 5.12 -4.40
N ILE A 117 2.39 5.35 -3.58
CA ILE A 117 1.66 6.63 -3.52
C ILE A 117 2.60 7.76 -3.09
N ALA A 118 3.39 7.57 -2.03
CA ALA A 118 4.36 8.56 -1.55
C ALA A 118 5.50 8.82 -2.54
N GLY A 119 5.78 7.87 -3.44
CA GLY A 119 6.81 7.96 -4.47
C GLY A 119 6.36 8.58 -5.79
N LEU A 120 5.10 9.03 -5.89
CA LEU A 120 4.59 9.69 -7.08
C LEU A 120 5.32 11.00 -7.35
N GLN A 121 5.65 11.23 -8.62
CA GLN A 121 6.32 12.45 -9.07
C GLN A 121 5.38 13.21 -9.98
N ALA A 122 5.11 14.48 -9.66
CA ALA A 122 4.24 15.31 -10.48
C ALA A 122 4.83 15.52 -11.89
N ASN A 123 3.97 15.57 -12.90
CA ASN A 123 4.37 16.10 -14.20
C ASN A 123 4.63 17.60 -14.04
N SER A 124 5.88 18.01 -14.26
CA SER A 124 6.23 19.44 -14.34
C SER A 124 5.63 20.02 -15.60
N SER A 125 4.35 20.42 -15.56
CA SER A 125 3.78 21.31 -16.56
C SER A 125 4.22 22.73 -16.24
N THR A 126 5.37 23.16 -16.74
CA THR A 126 5.59 24.59 -16.96
C THR A 126 4.74 24.99 -18.16
N PRO A 127 3.75 25.90 -18.03
CA PRO A 127 3.39 26.74 -19.16
C PRO A 127 4.59 27.65 -19.37
N SER A 128 5.50 27.25 -20.25
CA SER A 128 6.54 28.14 -20.76
C SER A 128 5.86 29.14 -21.70
N ASN A 129 5.19 30.13 -21.10
CA ASN A 129 4.71 31.30 -21.81
C ASN A 129 5.61 32.48 -21.42
N VAL A 130 6.88 32.38 -21.79
CA VAL A 130 7.72 33.57 -21.99
C VAL A 130 7.77 33.79 -23.48
N ASP A 131 6.80 34.56 -23.95
CA ASP A 131 6.74 35.14 -25.28
C ASP A 131 8.05 35.89 -25.56
N SER A 132 8.98 35.22 -26.24
CA SER A 132 10.16 35.82 -26.84
C SER A 132 9.83 36.27 -28.26
N THR A 133 8.89 37.21 -28.41
CA THR A 133 8.66 37.90 -29.68
C THR A 133 8.81 39.43 -29.55
N VAL A 134 10.00 39.88 -29.16
CA VAL A 134 10.46 41.23 -29.53
C VAL A 134 11.51 41.10 -30.62
N LYS A 135 11.05 40.94 -31.88
CA LYS A 135 11.84 41.32 -33.05
C LYS A 135 11.73 42.84 -33.20
N THR A 136 12.67 43.59 -32.63
CA THR A 136 12.96 44.93 -33.14
C THR A 136 14.00 44.80 -34.25
N PRO A 137 13.81 45.40 -35.44
CA PRO A 137 14.84 45.46 -36.45
C PRO A 137 15.98 46.35 -35.94
N VAL A 138 17.17 45.78 -35.78
CA VAL A 138 18.39 46.56 -35.57
C VAL A 138 18.73 47.28 -36.87
N ASN A 139 18.74 48.62 -36.82
CA ASN A 139 19.25 49.46 -37.90
C ASN A 139 20.77 49.62 -37.73
N ASN A 140 21.49 49.59 -38.85
CA ASN A 140 22.95 49.70 -38.90
C ASN A 140 23.39 51.14 -38.59
N GLY A 141 23.99 51.39 -37.42
CA GLY A 141 24.73 52.63 -37.19
C GLY A 141 24.68 53.25 -35.79
N ASP A 142 24.78 52.48 -34.70
CA ASP A 142 25.04 53.07 -33.39
C ASP A 142 26.43 52.67 -32.87
N THR A 143 27.25 53.69 -32.64
CA THR A 143 28.61 53.60 -32.08
C THR A 143 28.57 54.30 -30.74
N THR A 144 28.56 53.54 -29.64
CA THR A 144 28.86 54.09 -28.32
C THR A 144 29.76 53.14 -27.53
N ALA A 145 30.99 53.63 -27.35
CA ALA A 145 31.93 53.47 -26.25
C ALA A 145 32.17 52.09 -25.59
N SER A 146 33.44 51.72 -25.64
CA SER A 146 34.12 50.68 -24.88
C SER A 146 33.64 50.50 -23.43
N VAL A 147 33.30 49.26 -23.07
CA VAL A 147 33.60 48.72 -21.74
C VAL A 147 34.36 47.41 -21.87
N LYS A 148 35.45 47.38 -21.10
CA LYS A 148 36.53 46.40 -21.08
C LYS A 148 36.06 45.10 -20.44
N THR A 149 36.36 43.98 -21.10
CA THR A 149 36.20 42.61 -20.63
C THR A 149 36.99 42.34 -19.35
N GLY A 150 36.34 41.63 -18.43
CA GLY A 150 36.96 40.88 -17.36
C GLY A 150 36.11 39.63 -17.15
N ASP A 151 36.52 38.54 -17.80
CA ASP A 151 35.91 37.22 -17.72
C ASP A 151 35.85 36.71 -16.27
N ASP A 152 34.72 36.11 -15.88
CA ASP A 152 34.75 34.76 -15.33
C ASP A 152 33.40 34.07 -15.54
N ALA A 153 33.46 32.93 -16.20
CA ALA A 153 32.33 32.11 -16.57
C ALA A 153 31.75 31.40 -15.34
N LEU A 154 30.43 31.49 -15.12
CA LEU A 154 29.65 30.33 -14.69
C LEU A 154 28.16 30.51 -15.02
N VAL A 155 27.79 29.99 -16.18
CA VAL A 155 26.44 29.55 -16.48
C VAL A 155 26.05 28.47 -15.46
N GLY A 156 24.92 28.69 -14.77
CA GLY A 156 24.17 27.62 -14.10
C GLY A 156 24.22 27.66 -12.58
N THR A 157 23.11 28.07 -11.96
CA THR A 157 22.66 27.50 -10.67
C THR A 157 21.17 27.76 -10.49
N LEU A 158 20.41 26.68 -10.62
CA LEU A 158 19.02 26.54 -10.18
C LEU A 158 19.01 26.52 -8.64
N ALA A 159 18.57 27.61 -8.01
CA ALA A 159 18.07 27.61 -6.64
C ALA A 159 16.54 27.50 -6.75
N GLY A 160 15.86 26.45 -6.29
CA GLY A 160 15.99 25.83 -4.97
C GLY A 160 14.76 26.22 -4.16
N LEU A 161 13.55 25.80 -4.57
CA LEU A 161 12.34 25.95 -3.76
C LEU A 161 12.18 24.75 -2.84
N ALA A 162 12.20 25.05 -1.55
CA ALA A 162 12.29 24.14 -0.43
C ALA A 162 11.05 23.23 -0.28
N LEU A 163 11.29 21.94 -0.03
CA LEU A 163 10.28 21.02 0.49
C LEU A 163 10.07 21.31 1.98
N LEU A 164 8.97 21.97 2.32
CA LEU A 164 8.48 22.06 3.70
C LEU A 164 7.94 20.69 4.12
N SER A 165 8.78 19.93 4.82
CA SER A 165 8.35 18.80 5.63
C SER A 165 7.82 19.33 6.97
N ILE A 166 6.51 19.30 7.19
CA ILE A 166 5.98 19.38 8.56
C ILE A 166 5.89 17.95 9.08
N ALA A 167 6.98 17.52 9.72
CA ALA A 167 6.95 16.45 10.70
C ALA A 167 7.03 17.10 12.09
N GLY A 168 6.03 16.86 12.93
CA GLY A 168 6.19 16.95 14.38
C GLY A 168 5.00 17.46 15.17
N ALA A 169 4.35 16.56 15.90
CA ALA A 169 4.02 16.82 17.31
C ALA A 169 4.05 15.49 18.09
N LYS A 170 5.25 15.13 18.57
CA LYS A 170 5.39 14.33 19.80
C LYS A 170 4.80 15.18 20.94
N VAL A 171 3.72 14.74 21.56
CA VAL A 171 3.32 15.24 22.88
C VAL A 171 3.92 14.29 23.92
N LEU A 172 4.90 14.81 24.65
CA LEU A 172 5.60 14.14 25.74
C LEU A 172 5.11 14.72 27.08
N ARG A 173 4.52 13.84 27.89
CA ARG A 173 4.50 13.76 29.37
C ARG A 173 4.10 14.99 30.21
N LYS A 174 3.21 14.73 31.17
CA LYS A 174 3.47 15.07 32.58
C LYS A 174 2.99 13.96 33.51
N LYS A 175 3.91 13.50 34.36
CA LYS A 175 3.72 12.68 35.56
C LYS A 175 3.72 13.64 36.76
N GLU A 176 2.94 13.30 37.80
CA GLU A 176 2.87 13.81 39.20
C GLU A 176 1.37 13.92 39.57
N ASN A 177 0.80 13.25 40.58
CA ASN A 177 1.31 12.66 41.83
C ASN A 177 0.77 11.25 42.06
#